data_AF-A0A8T4V6C4-F1
#
_entry.id   AF-A0A8T4V6C4-F1
#
_cell.length_a   1.000
_cell.length_b   1.000
_cell.length_c   1.000
_cell.angle_alpha   90.00
_cell.angle_beta   90.00
_cell.angle_gamma   90.00
#
_symmetry.space_group_name_H-M   'P 1'
#
loop_
_entity.id
_entity.type
_entity.pdbx_description
1 polymer ?
#
loop_
_entity_poly.entity_id
_entity_poly.type
_entity_poly.pdbx_seq_one_letter_code
_entity_poly.pdbx_strand_id
1 'polypeptide(L)'
;MAEAKTNFPLEKILTISVADYCLNTGIDPTSYELVGVQANGIASRDWREDKFSIAEVFARRVPDKAEVVVGYNASDGLHVSHGDHSYTAQGTALIPK
;
A
#
# COMPACT_ATOMS: atom_id res chain seq x y z
N MET A 1 -23.00 14.36 -5.68
CA MET A 1 -21.53 14.32 -5.80
C MET A 1 -21.12 12.89 -5.45
N ALA A 2 -20.68 12.11 -6.43
CA ALA A 2 -20.25 10.74 -6.18
C ALA A 2 -18.88 10.80 -5.50
N GLU A 3 -18.82 10.46 -4.21
CA GLU A 3 -17.56 10.19 -3.53
C GLU A 3 -16.96 8.97 -4.22
N ALA A 4 -15.95 9.20 -5.07
CA ALA A 4 -15.13 8.13 -5.60
C ALA A 4 -14.57 7.38 -4.39
N LYS A 5 -15.13 6.20 -4.11
CA LYS A 5 -14.56 5.26 -3.16
C LYS A 5 -13.28 4.74 -3.79
N THR A 6 -12.20 5.52 -3.71
CA THR A 6 -10.83 5.13 -4.03
C THR A 6 -10.35 4.14 -2.97
N ASN A 7 -11.04 3.00 -2.87
CA ASN A 7 -10.65 1.88 -2.04
C ASN A 7 -9.99 0.90 -2.99
N PHE A 8 -8.70 1.12 -3.25
CA PHE A 8 -7.90 0.13 -3.94
C PHE A 8 -8.05 -1.21 -3.21
N PRO A 9 -8.43 -2.30 -3.90
CA PRO A 9 -8.72 -3.58 -3.26
C PRO A 9 -7.49 -4.11 -2.52
N LEU A 10 -7.64 -4.39 -1.22
CA LEU A 10 -6.54 -4.85 -0.36
C LEU A 10 -5.92 -6.17 -0.83
N GLU A 11 -6.72 -7.04 -1.45
CA GLU A 11 -6.31 -8.28 -2.09
C GLU A 11 -5.31 -8.08 -3.25
N LYS A 12 -5.27 -6.87 -3.83
CA LYS A 12 -4.31 -6.50 -4.87
C LYS A 12 -3.04 -5.85 -4.32
N ILE A 13 -2.86 -5.83 -3.00
CA ILE A 13 -1.63 -5.40 -2.35
C ILE A 13 -0.83 -6.65 -2.02
N LEU A 14 0.17 -6.95 -2.84
CA LEU A 14 0.98 -8.15 -2.77
C LEU A 14 2.36 -7.86 -2.18
N THR A 15 2.89 -8.83 -1.42
CA THR A 15 4.24 -8.77 -0.85
C THR A 15 5.32 -9.27 -1.81
N ILE A 16 4.92 -9.90 -2.92
CA ILE A 16 5.84 -10.40 -3.95
C ILE A 16 6.51 -9.26 -4.72
N SER A 17 7.65 -9.50 -5.34
CA SER A 17 8.34 -8.50 -6.16
C SER A 17 7.67 -8.29 -7.53
N VAL A 18 7.91 -7.13 -8.16
CA VAL A 18 7.46 -6.83 -9.55
C VAL A 18 7.84 -7.96 -10.51
N ALA A 19 9.09 -8.42 -10.45
CA ALA A 19 9.60 -9.48 -11.31
C ALA A 19 8.84 -10.80 -11.12
N ASP A 20 8.48 -11.14 -9.89
CA ASP A 20 7.77 -12.36 -9.56
C ASP A 20 6.31 -12.29 -10.03
N TYR A 21 5.64 -11.15 -9.81
CA TYR A 21 4.30 -10.91 -10.35
C TYR A 21 4.27 -11.05 -11.88
N CYS A 22 5.16 -10.34 -12.57
CA CYS A 22 5.27 -10.37 -14.03
C CYS A 22 5.55 -11.79 -14.57
N LEU A 23 6.39 -12.56 -13.86
CA LEU A 23 6.71 -13.94 -14.22
C LEU A 23 5.50 -14.87 -14.03
N ASN A 24 4.71 -14.69 -12.97
CA ASN A 24 3.49 -15.46 -12.72
C ASN A 24 2.35 -15.12 -13.70
N THR A 25 2.20 -13.86 -14.09
CA THR A 25 1.17 -13.42 -15.03
C THR A 25 1.56 -13.56 -16.49
N GLY A 26 2.86 -13.77 -16.78
CA GLY A 26 3.39 -13.80 -18.14
C GLY A 26 3.35 -12.44 -18.84
N ILE A 27 3.34 -11.34 -18.08
CA ILE A 27 3.29 -9.97 -18.60
C ILE A 27 4.67 -9.36 -18.45
N ASP A 28 5.11 -8.62 -19.47
CA ASP A 28 6.40 -7.95 -19.44
C ASP A 28 6.38 -6.76 -18.45
N PRO A 29 7.38 -6.62 -17.55
CA PRO A 29 7.43 -5.50 -16.61
C PRO A 29 7.49 -4.13 -17.30
N THR A 30 7.92 -4.04 -18.56
CA THR A 30 7.98 -2.78 -19.32
C THR A 30 6.60 -2.28 -19.77
N SER A 31 5.61 -3.18 -19.83
CA SER A 31 4.20 -2.86 -20.11
C SER A 31 3.53 -2.09 -18.95
N TYR A 32 4.17 -2.04 -17.79
CA TYR A 32 3.71 -1.27 -16.65
C TYR A 32 4.53 0.00 -16.44
N GLU A 33 3.87 1.03 -15.93
CA GLU A 33 4.49 2.15 -15.25
C GLU A 33 4.57 1.82 -13.75
N LEU A 34 5.78 1.87 -13.20
CA LEU A 34 6.06 1.55 -11.81
C LEU A 34 6.04 2.83 -10.98
N VAL A 35 5.08 2.94 -10.08
CA VAL A 35 4.92 4.11 -9.20
C VAL A 35 5.17 3.69 -7.76
N GLY A 36 6.17 4.29 -7.12
CA GLY A 36 6.41 4.09 -5.69
C GLY A 36 5.30 4.74 -4.86
N VAL A 37 4.66 3.97 -3.99
CA VAL A 37 3.63 4.43 -3.07
C VAL A 37 4.15 4.27 -1.65
N GLN A 38 4.02 5.33 -0.85
CA GLN A 38 4.39 5.32 0.56
C GLN A 38 3.28 5.95 1.40
N ALA A 39 2.94 5.29 2.50
CA ALA A 39 2.03 5.77 3.52
C ALA A 39 2.72 5.71 4.88
N ASN A 40 2.95 6.88 5.46
CA ASN A 40 3.51 7.04 6.79
C ASN A 40 2.53 7.84 7.65
N GLY A 41 2.47 7.51 8.93
CA GLY A 41 1.65 8.24 9.89
C GLY A 41 2.10 8.01 11.31
N ILE A 42 1.59 8.86 12.19
CA ILE A 42 1.73 8.73 13.63
C ILE A 42 0.32 8.48 14.15
N ALA A 43 0.16 7.38 14.88
CA ALA A 43 -1.09 6.96 15.44
C ALA A 43 -0.91 6.84 16.95
N SER A 44 -1.76 7.52 17.71
CA SER A 44 -1.78 7.37 19.16
C SER A 44 -2.25 5.94 19.51
N ARG A 45 -1.94 5.46 20.71
CA ARG A 45 -2.20 4.08 21.19
C ARG A 45 -3.62 3.54 20.90
N ASP A 46 -4.61 4.41 20.79
CA ASP A 46 -6.02 4.15 20.45
C ASP A 46 -6.26 3.70 18.98
N TRP A 47 -5.31 3.94 18.08
CA TRP A 47 -5.44 3.56 16.66
C TRP A 47 -5.52 2.05 16.42
N ARG A 48 -5.09 1.22 17.39
CA ARG A 48 -5.31 -0.23 17.29
C ARG A 48 -6.76 -0.60 17.59
N GLU A 49 -7.53 0.26 18.27
CA GLU A 49 -8.98 0.11 18.50
C GLU A 49 -9.81 0.69 17.36
N ASP A 50 -9.34 1.80 16.77
CA ASP A 50 -9.88 2.33 15.52
C ASP A 50 -9.51 1.38 14.37
N LYS A 51 -10.50 0.68 13.83
CA LYS A 51 -10.41 -0.49 12.93
C LYS A 51 -9.65 -0.30 11.61
N PHE A 52 -8.90 0.78 11.42
CA PHE A 52 -8.16 1.08 10.20
C PHE A 52 -6.85 0.30 10.15
N SER A 53 -6.76 -0.65 9.22
CA SER A 53 -5.49 -1.31 8.94
C SER A 53 -4.53 -0.37 8.22
N ILE A 54 -3.22 -0.48 8.47
CA ILE A 54 -2.17 0.24 7.72
C ILE A 54 -2.38 0.07 6.21
N ALA A 55 -2.81 -1.13 5.80
CA ALA A 55 -3.13 -1.45 4.42
C ALA A 55 -4.27 -0.61 3.83
N GLU A 56 -5.28 -0.23 4.62
CA GLU A 56 -6.39 0.64 4.16
C GLU A 56 -5.92 2.07 3.95
N VAL A 57 -5.10 2.59 4.87
CA VAL A 57 -4.51 3.92 4.72
C VAL A 57 -3.57 3.94 3.51
N PHE A 58 -2.83 2.87 3.29
CA PHE A 58 -1.98 2.70 2.13
C PHE A 58 -2.80 2.62 0.82
N ALA A 59 -3.87 1.82 0.79
CA ALA A 59 -4.76 1.65 -0.35
C ALA A 59 -5.34 2.98 -0.86
N ARG A 60 -5.63 3.92 0.05
CA ARG A 60 -6.09 5.27 -0.30
C ARG A 60 -5.05 6.13 -1.02
N ARG A 61 -3.76 5.79 -0.90
CA ARG A 61 -2.66 6.47 -1.61
C ARG A 61 -2.28 5.80 -2.91
N VAL A 62 -2.81 4.61 -3.19
CA VAL A 62 -2.55 3.92 -4.44
C VAL A 62 -3.25 4.69 -5.57
N PRO A 63 -2.56 4.98 -6.68
CA PRO A 63 -3.18 5.66 -7.81
C PRO A 63 -4.33 4.83 -8.37
N ASP A 64 -5.44 5.47 -8.74
CA ASP A 64 -6.68 4.80 -9.19
C ASP A 64 -6.49 3.92 -10.44
N LYS A 65 -5.48 4.25 -11.26
CA LYS A 65 -5.11 3.48 -12.45
C LYS A 65 -4.23 2.26 -12.14
N ALA A 66 -3.81 2.07 -10.90
CA ALA A 66 -3.02 0.91 -10.54
C ALA A 66 -3.85 -0.37 -10.73
N GLU A 67 -3.26 -1.35 -11.39
CA GLU A 67 -3.84 -2.67 -11.48
C GLU A 67 -3.57 -3.47 -10.20
N VAL A 68 -2.33 -3.42 -9.73
CA VAL A 68 -1.82 -4.17 -8.56
C VAL A 68 -0.75 -3.35 -7.84
N VAL A 69 -0.56 -3.58 -6.54
CA VAL A 69 0.63 -3.13 -5.81
C VAL A 69 1.46 -4.34 -5.44
N VAL A 70 2.76 -4.25 -5.64
CA VAL A 70 3.71 -5.31 -5.31
C VAL A 70 4.82 -4.78 -4.40
N GLY A 71 5.57 -5.68 -3.76
CA GLY A 71 6.64 -5.33 -2.83
C GLY A 71 6.10 -4.62 -1.59
N TYR A 72 4.85 -4.88 -1.22
CA TYR A 72 4.25 -4.27 -0.04
C TYR A 72 5.01 -4.67 1.21
N ASN A 73 5.47 -3.66 1.94
CA ASN A 73 6.11 -3.82 3.24
C ASN A 73 5.52 -2.79 4.19
N ALA A 74 4.97 -3.27 5.31
CA ALA A 74 4.51 -2.44 6.41
C ALA A 74 5.35 -2.71 7.64
N SER A 75 5.83 -1.64 8.25
CA SER A 75 6.57 -1.63 9.50
C SER A 75 5.83 -0.75 10.49
N ASP A 76 5.52 -1.30 11.67
CA ASP A 76 5.07 -0.50 12.82
C ASP A 76 6.23 -0.28 13.79
N GLY A 77 6.44 0.97 14.17
CA GLY A 77 7.45 1.40 15.12
C GLY A 77 6.78 1.92 16.38
N LEU A 78 7.04 1.29 17.52
CA LEU A 78 6.61 1.83 18.81
C LEU A 78 7.61 2.90 19.27
N HIS A 79 7.21 4.16 19.28
CA HIS A 79 7.97 5.21 19.97
C HIS A 79 7.61 5.21 21.46
N VAL A 80 8.32 4.36 22.20
CA VAL A 80 8.18 4.16 23.65
C VAL A 80 8.32 5.43 24.49
N SER A 81 8.90 6.50 23.95
CA SER A 81 9.12 7.76 24.70
C SER A 81 7.90 8.69 24.78
N HIS A 82 6.91 8.55 23.89
CA HIS A 82 5.67 9.36 23.93
C HIS A 82 4.38 8.52 23.90
N GLY A 83 4.47 7.19 23.75
CA GLY A 83 3.28 6.34 23.59
C GLY A 83 2.64 6.44 22.20
N ASP A 84 3.31 7.10 21.27
CA ASP A 84 2.94 7.18 19.86
C ASP A 84 3.44 5.94 19.10
N HIS A 85 2.59 5.39 18.24
CA HIS A 85 2.97 4.39 17.24
C HIS A 85 3.21 5.11 15.92
N SER A 86 4.42 5.03 15.38
CA SER A 86 4.62 5.37 13.98
C SER A 86 4.35 4.14 13.12
N TYR A 87 3.74 4.33 11.95
CA TYR A 87 3.64 3.28 10.95
C TYR A 87 4.20 3.80 9.64
N THR A 88 4.85 2.91 8.91
CA THR A 88 5.32 3.16 7.56
C THR A 88 4.97 1.95 6.71
N ALA A 89 4.22 2.17 5.64
CA ALA A 89 3.98 1.21 4.59
C ALA A 89 4.51 1.75 3.27
N GLN A 90 5.07 0.85 2.48
CA GLN A 90 5.60 1.15 1.16
C GLN A 90 5.30 0.00 0.21
N GLY A 91 5.19 0.32 -1.08
CA GLY A 91 5.02 -0.65 -2.15
C GLY A 91 5.15 0.02 -3.51
N THR A 92 5.08 -0.77 -4.56
CA THR A 92 5.16 -0.30 -5.95
C THR A 92 3.84 -0.60 -6.65
N ALA A 93 3.11 0.43 -7.04
CA ALA A 93 1.93 0.31 -7.87
C ALA A 93 2.33 0.07 -9.33
N LEU A 94 1.72 -0.95 -9.94
CA LEU A 94 1.85 -1.25 -11.37
C LEU A 94 0.65 -0.65 -12.09
N ILE A 95 0.91 0.31 -12.96
CA ILE A 95 -0.11 0.96 -13.79
C ILE A 95 0.06 0.46 -15.22
N PRO A 96 -0.91 -0.24 -15.82
CA PRO A 96 -0.80 -0.70 -17.20
C PRO A 96 -0.72 0.50 -18.16
N LYS A 97 0.15 0.40 -19.17
CA LYS A 97 0.29 1.39 -20.24
C LYS A 97 -0.68 1.15 -21.39
#